data_AF-A0A955N969-F1
#
_entry.id   AF-A0A955N969-F1
#
_cell.length_a   1.000
_cell.length_b   1.000
_cell.length_c   1.000
_cell.angle_alpha   90.00
_cell.angle_beta   90.00
_cell.angle_gamma   90.00
#
_symmetry.space_group_name_H-M   'P 1'
#
loop_
_entity.id
_entity.type
_entity.pdbx_description
1 polymer ?
#
loop_
_entity_poly.entity_id
_entity_poly.type
_entity_poly.pdbx_seq_one_letter_code
_entity_poly.pdbx_strand_id
1 'polypeptide(L)'
;MTTPLRDSEQASLTRRQLLKACLVGGGLSVSGFSLLHWVTGSRLTAQTFIGQAETYKADFTKLIRQGLEELGVTPSEIKGKRILLKPNLVEPHKSLSQINTHPLVVRGAVEAFLYLGAASVVVAEGPGHRHDTLLVLEESGLADVLYEDRIPFQDLNMMEGVTVPNMGGQTNLATLTFPRTVQEVDWVISLAKMKTHH
;
A
#
# COMPACT_ATOMS: atom_id res chain seq x y z
N MET A 1 35.10 60.25 -52.83
CA MET A 1 35.04 58.77 -52.70
C MET A 1 34.13 58.44 -51.53
N THR A 2 32.88 58.09 -51.79
CA THR A 2 31.90 57.67 -50.79
C THR A 2 31.59 56.20 -50.98
N THR A 3 32.03 55.38 -50.04
CA THR A 3 31.80 53.92 -49.98
C THR A 3 30.34 53.66 -49.62
N PRO A 4 29.61 52.74 -50.29
CA PRO A 4 28.28 52.35 -49.84
C PRO A 4 28.39 51.39 -48.64
N LEU A 5 27.51 51.59 -47.65
CA LEU A 5 27.32 50.67 -46.54
C LEU A 5 26.72 49.36 -47.07
N ARG A 6 27.31 48.22 -46.69
CA ARG A 6 26.75 46.89 -46.92
C ARG A 6 25.44 46.76 -46.14
N ASP A 7 24.34 46.54 -46.84
CA ASP A 7 23.10 46.08 -46.22
C ASP A 7 23.35 44.75 -45.51
N SER A 8 23.04 44.70 -44.22
CA SER A 8 22.99 43.45 -43.46
C SER A 8 21.77 42.65 -43.92
N GLU A 9 21.98 41.53 -44.60
CA GLU A 9 20.90 40.56 -44.84
C GLU A 9 20.33 40.08 -43.50
N GLN A 10 19.15 40.56 -43.16
CA GLN A 10 18.36 39.98 -42.06
C GLN A 10 17.88 38.61 -42.52
N ALA A 11 18.42 37.56 -41.92
CA ALA A 11 17.98 36.19 -42.17
C ALA A 11 16.49 36.04 -41.79
N SER A 12 15.59 36.13 -42.77
CA SER A 12 14.17 35.92 -42.57
C SER A 12 13.86 34.42 -42.62
N LEU A 13 13.51 33.84 -41.46
CA LEU A 13 13.07 32.45 -41.38
C LEU A 13 11.76 32.28 -42.17
N THR A 14 11.77 31.41 -43.17
CA THR A 14 10.56 31.11 -43.94
C THR A 14 9.55 30.35 -43.08
N ARG A 15 8.25 30.54 -43.32
CA ARG A 15 7.16 29.85 -42.60
C ARG A 15 7.34 28.33 -42.55
N ARG A 16 7.93 27.74 -43.60
CA ARG A 16 8.22 26.31 -43.69
C ARG A 16 9.39 25.88 -42.78
N GLN A 17 10.41 26.72 -42.63
CA GLN A 17 11.51 26.47 -41.68
C GLN A 17 11.02 26.59 -40.24
N LEU A 18 10.16 27.58 -39.95
CA LEU A 18 9.52 27.73 -38.64
C LEU A 18 8.67 26.49 -38.27
N LEU A 19 7.83 26.00 -39.19
CA LEU A 19 7.02 24.79 -38.97
C LEU A 19 7.86 23.54 -38.70
N LYS A 20 8.97 23.35 -39.45
CA LYS A 20 9.90 22.25 -39.22
C LYS A 20 10.59 22.36 -37.85
N ALA A 21 11.00 23.57 -37.46
CA ALA A 21 11.59 23.81 -36.16
C ALA A 21 10.60 23.56 -35.01
N CYS A 22 9.33 23.94 -35.16
CA CYS A 22 8.27 23.64 -34.19
C CYS A 22 7.96 22.14 -34.10
N LEU A 23 7.95 21.41 -35.22
CA LEU A 23 7.75 19.96 -35.23
C LEU A 23 8.91 19.21 -34.57
N VAL A 24 10.15 19.59 -34.86
CA VAL A 24 11.34 18.98 -34.26
C VAL A 24 11.46 19.36 -32.77
N GLY A 25 11.27 20.63 -32.43
CA GLY A 25 11.28 21.11 -31.05
C GLY A 25 10.14 20.53 -30.22
N GLY A 26 8.94 20.39 -30.80
CA GLY A 26 7.79 19.72 -30.20
C GLY A 26 8.03 18.22 -30.00
N GLY A 27 8.60 17.54 -30.99
CA GLY A 27 8.97 16.12 -30.88
C GLY A 27 10.03 15.85 -29.83
N LEU A 28 11.08 16.69 -29.74
CA LEU A 28 12.15 16.59 -28.73
C LEU A 28 11.65 16.95 -27.33
N SER A 29 10.75 17.92 -27.19
CA SER A 29 10.17 18.28 -25.90
C SER A 29 9.15 17.24 -25.42
N VAL A 30 8.33 16.65 -26.30
CA VAL A 30 7.39 15.57 -25.94
C VAL A 30 8.13 14.27 -25.60
N SER A 31 9.18 13.92 -26.36
CA SER A 31 10.00 12.74 -26.06
C SER A 31 10.85 12.95 -24.81
N GLY A 32 11.43 14.14 -24.62
CA GLY A 32 12.14 14.51 -23.39
C GLY A 32 11.24 14.55 -22.16
N PHE A 33 10.03 15.10 -22.25
CA PHE A 33 9.05 15.14 -21.17
C PHE A 33 8.52 13.74 -20.83
N SER A 34 8.21 12.92 -21.84
CA SER A 34 7.79 11.53 -21.63
C SER A 34 8.89 10.68 -21.02
N LEU A 35 10.14 10.84 -21.48
CA LEU A 35 11.30 10.15 -20.91
C LEU A 35 11.57 10.63 -19.48
N LEU A 36 11.53 11.93 -19.24
CA LEU A 36 11.69 12.49 -17.90
C LEU A 36 10.59 12.00 -16.98
N HIS A 37 9.32 12.04 -17.37
CA HIS A 37 8.20 11.53 -16.59
C HIS A 37 8.28 10.01 -16.35
N TRP A 38 8.84 9.24 -17.28
CA TRP A 38 9.11 7.82 -17.09
C TRP A 38 10.27 7.56 -16.11
N VAL A 39 11.35 8.34 -16.21
CA VAL A 39 12.53 8.26 -15.31
C VAL A 39 12.25 8.84 -13.91
N THR A 40 11.41 9.87 -13.83
CA THR A 40 10.99 10.54 -12.60
C THR A 40 9.60 10.10 -12.16
N GLY A 41 9.12 8.96 -12.67
CA GLY A 41 7.82 8.41 -12.32
C GLY A 41 7.60 8.46 -10.82
N SER A 42 6.37 8.77 -10.41
CA SER A 42 5.98 9.06 -9.03
C SER A 42 6.66 8.10 -8.05
N ARG A 43 7.72 8.57 -7.39
CA ARG A 43 8.34 7.79 -6.31
C ARG A 43 7.32 7.76 -5.20
N LEU A 44 6.65 6.62 -5.03
CA LEU A 44 5.82 6.35 -3.87
C LEU A 44 6.76 6.40 -2.67
N THR A 45 6.74 7.52 -1.97
CA THR A 45 7.48 7.71 -0.72
C THR A 45 6.48 7.63 0.42
N ALA A 46 6.85 6.93 1.47
CA ALA A 46 6.03 6.78 2.66
C ALA A 46 6.91 7.05 3.89
N GLN A 47 6.36 7.73 4.89
CA GLN A 47 7.01 7.81 6.19
C GLN A 47 7.18 6.40 6.74
N THR A 48 8.36 6.10 7.26
CA THR A 48 8.73 4.75 7.65
C THR A 48 9.39 4.79 9.02
N PHE A 49 8.87 3.96 9.92
CA PHE A 49 9.47 3.68 11.21
C PHE A 49 10.07 2.27 11.18
N ILE A 50 11.27 2.09 11.73
CA ILE A 50 11.93 0.80 11.86
C ILE A 50 12.06 0.47 13.34
N GLY A 51 11.26 -0.48 13.79
CA GLY A 51 11.34 -1.05 15.14
C GLY A 51 12.05 -2.41 15.11
N GLN A 52 12.86 -2.68 16.14
CA GLN A 52 13.54 -3.97 16.30
C GLN A 52 12.91 -4.78 17.43
N ALA A 53 12.67 -6.07 17.17
CA ALA A 53 12.35 -7.07 18.18
C ALA A 53 13.26 -8.28 17.99
N GLU A 54 13.99 -8.69 19.03
CA GLU A 54 14.91 -9.84 18.95
C GLU A 54 14.18 -11.17 18.76
N THR A 55 12.98 -11.27 19.34
CA THR A 55 12.15 -12.48 19.28
C THR A 55 10.67 -12.12 19.17
N TYR A 56 9.84 -13.09 18.77
CA TYR A 56 8.39 -12.92 18.75
C TYR A 56 7.73 -12.90 20.13
N LYS A 57 8.50 -13.00 21.22
CA LYS A 57 8.01 -12.81 22.59
C LYS A 57 8.13 -11.36 23.08
N ALA A 58 8.59 -10.45 22.22
CA ALA A 58 8.66 -9.03 22.53
C ALA A 58 7.26 -8.41 22.72
N ASP A 59 7.23 -7.25 23.38
CA ASP A 59 6.01 -6.45 23.53
C ASP A 59 5.69 -5.70 22.22
N PHE A 60 5.02 -6.40 21.30
CA PHE A 60 4.60 -5.82 20.02
C PHE A 60 3.57 -4.70 20.19
N THR A 61 2.74 -4.73 21.23
CA THR A 61 1.79 -3.66 21.54
C THR A 61 2.52 -2.34 21.75
N LYS A 62 3.55 -2.35 22.59
CA LYS A 62 4.41 -1.18 22.82
C LYS A 62 5.17 -0.78 21.56
N LEU A 63 5.79 -1.73 20.86
CA LEU A 63 6.61 -1.43 19.68
C LEU A 63 5.78 -0.80 18.54
N ILE A 64 4.60 -1.35 18.28
CA ILE A 64 3.69 -0.84 17.24
C ILE A 64 3.18 0.54 17.65
N ARG A 65 2.80 0.75 18.92
CA ARG A 65 2.38 2.06 19.40
C ARG A 65 3.46 3.13 19.26
N GLN A 66 4.71 2.80 19.59
CA GLN A 66 5.84 3.70 19.37
C GLN A 66 5.99 4.05 17.89
N GLY A 67 5.91 3.06 17.01
CA GLY A 67 5.96 3.32 15.57
C GLY A 67 4.82 4.20 15.06
N LEU A 68 3.59 3.97 15.54
CA LEU A 68 2.43 4.80 15.20
C LEU A 68 2.61 6.25 15.68
N GLU A 69 3.10 6.44 16.91
CA GLU A 69 3.37 7.77 17.48
C GLU A 69 4.46 8.52 16.69
N GLU A 70 5.57 7.87 16.37
CA GLU A 70 6.67 8.45 15.56
C GLU A 70 6.21 8.80 14.13
N LEU A 71 5.27 8.05 13.58
CA LEU A 71 4.62 8.32 12.30
C LEU A 71 3.50 9.37 12.39
N GLY A 72 3.23 9.91 13.58
CA GLY A 72 2.22 10.95 13.80
C GLY A 72 0.78 10.45 13.86
N VAL A 73 0.55 9.14 13.96
CA VAL A 73 -0.78 8.56 14.15
C VAL A 73 -1.19 8.74 15.62
N THR A 74 -2.17 9.61 15.84
CA THR A 74 -2.57 10.03 17.19
C THR A 74 -3.82 9.28 17.69
N PRO A 75 -4.04 9.18 19.02
CA PRO A 75 -5.29 8.68 19.56
C PRO A 75 -6.53 9.40 19.01
N SER A 76 -6.45 10.71 18.74
CA SER A 76 -7.58 11.47 18.16
C SER A 76 -7.98 11.00 16.76
N GLU A 77 -7.03 10.48 15.98
CA GLU A 77 -7.28 9.97 14.63
C GLU A 77 -7.95 8.59 14.64
N ILE A 78 -7.56 7.76 15.62
CA ILE A 78 -8.03 6.37 15.77
C ILE A 78 -9.30 6.27 16.63
N LYS A 79 -9.54 7.21 17.54
CA LYS A 79 -10.65 7.15 18.48
C LYS A 79 -12.00 7.00 17.76
N GLY A 80 -12.74 5.95 18.10
CA GLY A 80 -14.05 5.65 17.54
C GLY A 80 -14.02 5.03 16.14
N LYS A 81 -12.84 4.78 15.55
CA LYS A 81 -12.69 4.17 14.23
C LYS A 81 -12.84 2.66 14.27
N ARG A 82 -13.38 2.10 13.18
CA ARG A 82 -13.42 0.66 12.91
C ARG A 82 -12.19 0.28 12.12
N ILE A 83 -11.37 -0.62 12.66
CA ILE A 83 -10.08 -0.99 12.10
C ILE A 83 -10.13 -2.43 11.59
N LEU A 84 -9.70 -2.66 10.35
CA LEU A 84 -9.43 -3.98 9.81
C LEU A 84 -7.92 -4.25 9.81
N LEU A 85 -7.50 -5.34 10.43
CA LEU A 85 -6.14 -5.85 10.36
C LEU A 85 -6.09 -7.03 9.38
N LYS A 86 -5.23 -6.92 8.38
CA LYS A 86 -5.05 -7.90 7.30
C LYS A 86 -3.66 -8.55 7.43
N PRO A 87 -3.51 -9.65 8.20
CA PRO A 87 -2.28 -10.41 8.25
C PRO A 87 -2.05 -11.18 6.96
N ASN A 88 -0.82 -11.67 6.75
CA ASN A 88 -0.55 -12.65 5.70
C ASN A 88 -0.85 -14.06 6.24
N LEU A 89 -1.86 -14.73 5.67
CA LEU A 89 -2.13 -16.16 5.84
C LEU A 89 -2.02 -16.85 4.48
N VAL A 90 -0.89 -17.51 4.25
CA VAL A 90 -0.51 -18.03 2.94
C VAL A 90 -0.64 -19.54 2.91
N GLU A 91 0.18 -20.24 3.69
CA GLU A 91 0.16 -21.69 3.79
C GLU A 91 0.32 -22.09 5.26
N PRO A 92 -0.47 -23.05 5.72
CA PRO A 92 -0.28 -23.62 7.02
C PRO A 92 0.80 -24.69 6.94
N HIS A 93 1.89 -24.46 7.66
CA HIS A 93 2.92 -25.45 7.86
C HIS A 93 3.44 -25.28 9.27
N LYS A 94 3.04 -26.18 10.19
CA LYS A 94 3.40 -26.07 11.62
C LYS A 94 4.91 -25.99 11.85
N SER A 95 5.72 -26.60 10.97
CA SER A 95 7.18 -26.53 11.03
C SER A 95 7.79 -25.27 10.41
N LEU A 96 7.01 -24.45 9.70
CA LEU A 96 7.46 -23.21 9.05
C LEU A 96 6.57 -22.04 9.48
N SER A 97 6.54 -21.77 10.79
CA SER A 97 5.77 -20.67 11.39
C SER A 97 6.13 -19.29 10.81
N GLN A 98 7.26 -19.18 10.11
CA GLN A 98 7.69 -17.97 9.43
C GLN A 98 6.93 -17.64 8.14
N ILE A 99 6.11 -18.55 7.59
CA ILE A 99 5.36 -18.29 6.34
C ILE A 99 4.28 -17.22 6.55
N ASN A 100 3.60 -17.28 7.70
CA ASN A 100 2.50 -16.40 8.05
C ASN A 100 2.97 -15.25 8.94
N THR A 101 2.14 -14.21 9.04
CA THR A 101 2.32 -13.19 10.09
C THR A 101 2.19 -13.86 11.45
N HIS A 102 3.14 -13.60 12.34
CA HIS A 102 3.20 -14.29 13.63
C HIS A 102 1.99 -13.89 14.51
N PRO A 103 1.31 -14.84 15.19
CA PRO A 103 0.10 -14.55 15.97
C PRO A 103 0.26 -13.43 17.00
N LEU A 104 1.39 -13.40 17.72
CA LEU A 104 1.68 -12.34 18.70
C LEU A 104 1.91 -10.94 18.10
N VAL A 105 2.27 -10.84 16.81
CA VAL A 105 2.32 -9.55 16.10
C VAL A 105 0.89 -9.08 15.80
N VAL A 106 0.00 -10.00 15.43
CA VAL A 106 -1.43 -9.69 15.21
C VAL A 106 -2.08 -9.25 16.52
N ARG A 107 -1.87 -10.00 17.62
CA ARG A 107 -2.30 -9.61 18.97
C ARG A 107 -1.81 -8.21 19.33
N GLY A 108 -0.51 -7.96 19.18
CA GLY A 108 0.07 -6.66 19.50
C GLY A 108 -0.51 -5.51 18.68
N ALA A 109 -0.80 -5.74 17.40
CA ALA A 109 -1.48 -4.74 16.57
C ALA A 109 -2.92 -4.48 17.03
N VAL A 110 -3.68 -5.53 17.36
CA VAL A 110 -5.05 -5.39 17.90
C VAL A 110 -5.04 -4.54 19.17
N GLU A 111 -4.20 -4.91 20.14
CA GLU A 111 -4.07 -4.19 21.40
C GLU A 111 -3.63 -2.74 21.20
N ALA A 112 -2.72 -2.48 20.26
CA ALA A 112 -2.26 -1.13 19.96
C ALA A 112 -3.40 -0.22 19.47
N PHE A 113 -4.22 -0.69 18.52
CA PHE A 113 -5.35 0.10 18.01
C PHE A 113 -6.48 0.25 19.03
N LEU A 114 -6.76 -0.79 19.82
CA LEU A 114 -7.72 -0.70 20.93
C LEU A 114 -7.25 0.31 21.98
N TYR A 115 -5.96 0.31 22.33
CA TYR A 115 -5.38 1.27 23.25
C TYR A 115 -5.52 2.73 22.75
N LEU A 116 -5.34 2.94 21.44
CA LEU A 116 -5.53 4.25 20.81
C LEU A 116 -7.02 4.68 20.71
N GLY A 117 -7.95 3.82 21.13
CA GLY A 117 -9.37 4.14 21.26
C GLY A 117 -10.23 3.73 20.06
N ALA A 118 -9.75 2.81 19.22
CA ALA A 118 -10.56 2.23 18.15
C ALA A 118 -11.90 1.70 18.71
N ALA A 119 -13.01 1.94 18.00
CA ALA A 119 -14.32 1.42 18.40
C ALA A 119 -14.39 -0.10 18.26
N SER A 120 -13.72 -0.64 17.25
CA SER A 120 -13.63 -2.07 16.99
C SER A 120 -12.37 -2.38 16.19
N VAL A 121 -11.76 -3.53 16.46
CA VAL A 121 -10.70 -4.09 15.64
C VAL A 121 -11.11 -5.49 15.20
N VAL A 122 -11.03 -5.75 13.90
CA VAL A 122 -11.32 -7.05 13.30
C VAL A 122 -10.10 -7.55 12.55
N VAL A 123 -9.80 -8.84 12.68
CA VAL A 123 -8.81 -9.50 11.85
C VAL A 123 -9.54 -10.09 10.65
N ALA A 124 -9.10 -9.80 9.44
CA ALA A 124 -9.72 -10.37 8.27
C ALA A 124 -8.68 -10.83 7.26
N GLU A 125 -8.83 -12.05 6.77
CA GLU A 125 -7.99 -12.56 5.70
C GLU A 125 -8.71 -13.54 4.79
N GLY A 126 -8.28 -13.62 3.53
CA GLY A 126 -8.74 -14.58 2.53
C GLY A 126 -7.52 -15.35 1.98
N PRO A 127 -7.15 -16.50 2.59
CA PRO A 127 -6.02 -17.29 2.14
C PRO A 127 -6.21 -17.75 0.68
N GLY A 128 -5.17 -17.58 -0.15
CA GLY A 128 -5.24 -17.90 -1.58
C GLY A 128 -4.77 -19.31 -1.96
N HIS A 129 -3.85 -19.91 -1.18
CA HIS A 129 -3.24 -21.21 -1.52
C HIS A 129 -4.01 -22.40 -0.92
N ARG A 130 -4.76 -22.17 0.15
CA ARG A 130 -5.61 -23.16 0.82
C ARG A 130 -6.99 -22.56 0.98
N HIS A 131 -8.02 -23.24 0.49
CA HIS A 131 -9.41 -22.79 0.60
C HIS A 131 -10.02 -23.00 1.98
N ASP A 132 -9.44 -23.91 2.79
CA ASP A 132 -9.88 -24.13 4.16
C ASP A 132 -9.23 -23.11 5.11
N THR A 133 -9.92 -21.98 5.31
CA THR A 133 -9.44 -20.91 6.17
C THR A 133 -9.34 -21.32 7.64
N LEU A 134 -10.22 -22.22 8.11
CA LEU A 134 -10.17 -22.70 9.50
C LEU A 134 -8.89 -23.48 9.76
N LEU A 135 -8.55 -24.41 8.86
CA LEU A 135 -7.29 -25.14 8.93
C LEU A 135 -6.09 -24.18 8.93
N VAL A 136 -6.11 -23.14 8.09
CA VAL A 136 -5.02 -22.15 8.05
C VAL A 136 -4.86 -21.40 9.37
N LEU A 137 -5.97 -21.03 10.02
CA LEU A 137 -5.95 -20.36 11.32
C LEU A 137 -5.40 -21.27 12.42
N GLU A 138 -5.84 -22.52 12.47
CA GLU A 138 -5.40 -23.50 13.47
C GLU A 138 -3.91 -23.81 13.32
N GLU A 139 -3.46 -24.13 12.12
CA GLU A 139 -2.08 -24.55 11.89
C GLU A 139 -1.08 -23.40 11.92
N SER A 140 -1.53 -22.16 11.76
CA SER A 140 -0.71 -20.96 11.99
C SER A 140 -0.58 -20.57 13.47
N GLY A 141 -1.40 -21.17 14.35
CA GLY A 141 -1.52 -20.76 15.75
C GLY A 141 -2.25 -19.43 15.95
N LEU A 142 -2.82 -18.86 14.88
CA LEU A 142 -3.59 -17.62 14.98
C LEU A 142 -4.97 -17.88 15.63
N ALA A 143 -5.56 -19.06 15.40
CA ALA A 143 -6.83 -19.45 16.02
C ALA A 143 -6.83 -19.31 17.54
N ASP A 144 -5.76 -19.76 18.20
CA ASP A 144 -5.61 -19.70 19.66
C ASP A 144 -5.67 -18.26 20.17
N VAL A 145 -4.89 -17.38 19.52
CA VAL A 145 -4.85 -15.95 19.86
C VAL A 145 -6.21 -15.28 19.68
N LEU A 146 -6.86 -15.55 18.53
CA LEU A 146 -8.16 -14.97 18.22
C LEU A 146 -9.23 -15.41 19.24
N TYR A 147 -9.20 -16.69 19.61
CA TYR A 147 -10.15 -17.27 20.56
C TYR A 147 -9.93 -16.75 21.99
N GLU A 148 -8.68 -16.79 22.48
CA GLU A 148 -8.31 -16.34 23.84
C GLU A 148 -8.73 -14.89 24.09
N ASP A 149 -8.45 -14.01 23.13
CA ASP A 149 -8.66 -12.57 23.28
C ASP A 149 -10.03 -12.12 22.75
N ARG A 150 -10.86 -13.06 22.27
CA ARG A 150 -12.19 -12.80 21.67
C ARG A 150 -12.12 -11.80 20.50
N ILE A 151 -11.08 -11.92 19.68
CA ILE A 151 -10.86 -11.07 18.51
C ILE A 151 -11.71 -11.62 17.36
N PRO A 152 -12.61 -10.81 16.76
CA PRO A 152 -13.40 -11.28 15.64
C PRO A 152 -12.50 -11.52 14.43
N PHE A 153 -12.72 -12.66 13.78
CA PHE A 153 -12.09 -13.00 12.51
C PHE A 153 -13.14 -13.02 11.39
N GLN A 154 -12.78 -12.50 10.22
CA GLN A 154 -13.61 -12.59 9.04
C GLN A 154 -12.85 -13.20 7.85
N ASP A 155 -13.42 -14.25 7.25
CA ASP A 155 -12.89 -14.82 6.01
C ASP A 155 -13.31 -13.96 4.82
N LEU A 156 -12.34 -13.30 4.20
CA LEU A 156 -12.58 -12.42 3.07
C LEU A 156 -13.06 -13.16 1.81
N ASN A 157 -12.74 -14.45 1.67
CA ASN A 157 -13.16 -15.28 0.54
C ASN A 157 -14.65 -15.65 0.61
N MET A 158 -15.25 -15.59 1.80
CA MET A 158 -16.66 -15.92 2.04
C MET A 158 -17.59 -14.70 1.97
N MET A 159 -17.02 -13.51 1.75
CA MET A 159 -17.78 -12.28 1.70
C MET A 159 -18.33 -11.98 0.31
N GLU A 160 -19.43 -11.26 0.29
CA GLU A 160 -19.91 -10.61 -0.93
C GLU A 160 -18.86 -9.61 -1.45
N GLY A 161 -18.59 -9.68 -2.76
CA GLY A 161 -17.76 -8.72 -3.45
C GLY A 161 -18.53 -7.46 -3.80
N VAL A 162 -17.95 -6.30 -3.49
CA VAL A 162 -18.47 -4.98 -3.90
C VAL A 162 -17.54 -4.38 -4.94
N THR A 163 -18.10 -4.07 -6.11
CA THR A 163 -17.37 -3.46 -7.22
C THR A 163 -17.41 -1.94 -7.12
N VAL A 164 -16.24 -1.31 -7.24
CA VAL A 164 -16.07 0.15 -7.22
C VAL A 164 -15.27 0.61 -8.44
N PRO A 165 -15.44 1.87 -8.89
CA PRO A 165 -14.60 2.45 -9.93
C PRO A 165 -13.12 2.42 -9.55
N ASN A 166 -12.25 2.13 -10.53
CA ASN A 166 -10.80 2.21 -10.33
C ASN A 166 -10.33 3.67 -10.37
N MET A 167 -10.23 4.29 -9.20
CA MET A 167 -9.75 5.68 -9.07
C MET A 167 -8.22 5.80 -9.16
N GLY A 168 -7.49 4.68 -9.11
CA GLY A 168 -6.02 4.70 -9.08
C GLY A 168 -5.37 4.98 -10.43
N GLY A 169 -6.07 4.66 -11.54
CA GLY A 169 -5.59 4.93 -12.91
C GLY A 169 -4.28 4.25 -13.30
N GLN A 170 -3.74 3.35 -12.46
CA GLN A 170 -2.46 2.66 -12.69
C GLN A 170 -2.61 1.40 -13.56
N THR A 171 -3.84 1.00 -13.85
CA THR A 171 -4.17 -0.17 -14.68
C THR A 171 -5.30 0.18 -15.64
N ASN A 172 -5.47 -0.61 -16.69
CA ASN A 172 -6.58 -0.47 -17.64
C ASN A 172 -7.92 -0.99 -17.10
N LEU A 173 -7.97 -1.46 -15.85
CA LEU A 173 -9.20 -1.94 -15.24
C LEU A 173 -10.12 -0.75 -14.97
N ALA A 174 -11.36 -0.81 -15.45
CA ALA A 174 -12.36 0.23 -15.17
C ALA A 174 -12.86 0.20 -13.72
N THR A 175 -12.87 -1.00 -13.11
CA THR A 175 -13.39 -1.25 -11.77
C THR A 175 -12.50 -2.23 -11.02
N LEU A 176 -12.59 -2.19 -9.69
CA LEU A 176 -11.99 -3.17 -8.78
C LEU A 176 -13.09 -3.76 -7.89
N THR A 177 -12.98 -5.04 -7.55
CA THR A 177 -13.93 -5.70 -6.64
C THR A 177 -13.23 -6.03 -5.34
N PHE A 178 -13.81 -5.62 -4.22
CA PHE A 178 -13.28 -5.84 -2.87
C PHE A 178 -14.31 -6.56 -2.00
N PRO A 179 -13.89 -7.34 -0.98
CA PRO A 179 -14.79 -7.87 0.03
C PRO A 179 -15.56 -6.71 0.71
N ARG A 180 -16.87 -6.89 0.93
CA ARG A 180 -17.76 -5.86 1.50
C ARG A 180 -17.20 -5.18 2.75
N THR A 181 -16.53 -5.94 3.64
CA THR A 181 -15.92 -5.42 4.88
C THR A 181 -14.97 -4.24 4.68
N VAL A 182 -14.32 -4.14 3.51
CA VAL A 182 -13.40 -3.02 3.20
C VAL A 182 -14.14 -1.67 3.16
N GLN A 183 -15.43 -1.66 2.85
CA GLN A 183 -16.27 -0.44 2.90
C GLN A 183 -16.88 -0.18 4.28
N GLU A 184 -16.81 -1.16 5.18
CA GLU A 184 -17.42 -1.13 6.51
C GLU A 184 -16.41 -0.74 7.59
N VAL A 185 -15.18 -0.43 7.20
CA VAL A 185 -14.11 -0.01 8.11
C VAL A 185 -13.57 1.36 7.72
N ASP A 186 -13.00 2.05 8.68
CA ASP A 186 -12.42 3.37 8.47
C ASP A 186 -10.92 3.27 8.11
N TRP A 187 -10.24 2.22 8.59
CA TRP A 187 -8.83 1.94 8.31
C TRP A 187 -8.62 0.47 7.97
N VAL A 188 -7.77 0.25 6.97
CA VAL A 188 -7.25 -1.08 6.61
C VAL A 188 -5.75 -1.08 6.89
N ILE A 189 -5.30 -1.97 7.76
CA ILE A 189 -3.90 -2.12 8.13
C ILE A 189 -3.39 -3.44 7.58
N SER A 190 -2.42 -3.38 6.67
CA SER A 190 -1.72 -4.57 6.20
C SER A 190 -0.63 -4.96 7.20
N LEU A 191 -0.75 -6.14 7.80
CA LEU A 191 0.27 -6.73 8.66
C LEU A 191 1.13 -7.70 7.84
N ALA A 192 1.71 -7.19 6.76
CA ALA A 192 2.47 -7.98 5.80
C ALA A 192 3.77 -8.51 6.41
N LYS A 193 4.18 -9.68 5.92
CA LYS A 193 5.49 -10.27 6.21
C LYS A 193 6.34 -10.30 4.95
N MET A 194 7.55 -9.75 5.03
CA MET A 194 8.51 -9.85 3.94
C MET A 194 8.92 -11.31 3.76
N LYS A 195 8.71 -11.86 2.57
CA LYS A 195 9.07 -13.21 2.18
C LYS A 195 9.62 -13.22 0.76
N THR A 196 10.55 -14.12 0.50
CA THR A 196 10.92 -14.47 -0.88
C THR A 196 9.82 -15.32 -1.49
N HIS A 197 9.44 -15.02 -2.73
CA HIS A 197 8.54 -15.86 -3.51
C HIS A 197 9.37 -16.88 -4.29
N HIS A 198 8.86 -18.11 -4.41
CA HIS A 198 9.44 -19.14 -5.28
C HIS A 198 9.05 -18.90 -6.73
#